data_AF-A0A1U7EWS1-F1
#
_entry.id   AF-A0A1U7EWS1-F1
#
_cell.length_a   1.000
_cell.length_b   1.000
_cell.length_c   1.000
_cell.angle_alpha   90.00
_cell.angle_beta   90.00
_cell.angle_gamma   90.00
#
_symmetry.space_group_name_H-M   'P 1'
#
loop_
_entity.id
_entity.type
_entity.pdbx_description
1 polymer ?
#
loop_
_entity_poly.entity_id
_entity_poly.type
_entity_poly.pdbx_seq_one_letter_code
_entity_poly.pdbx_strand_id
1 'polypeptide(L)'
;MADSMSRMMRLLAGLARTALTFAVLVLLGIVAFYVTVFVVSTGAGLAGYDPSGDFVVLSASLLVVAALLGGIPLSAAASEANDGGDSRPRAGFE
;
A
#
# COMPACT_ATOMS: atom_id res chain seq x y z
N MET A 1 33.12 14.24 12.60
CA MET A 1 32.34 13.32 13.47
C MET A 1 30.86 13.70 13.53
N ALA A 2 30.49 14.99 13.64
CA ALA A 2 29.08 15.43 13.60
C ALA A 2 28.34 15.10 12.28
N ASP A 3 29.04 15.16 11.13
CA ASP A 3 28.46 14.84 9.82
C ASP A 3 28.10 13.36 9.63
N SER A 4 28.77 12.45 10.33
CA SER A 4 28.50 11.01 10.27
C SER A 4 27.22 10.68 11.06
N MET A 5 27.03 11.36 12.20
CA MET A 5 25.86 11.20 13.07
C MET A 5 24.58 11.72 12.39
N SER A 6 24.64 12.89 11.77
CA SER A 6 23.48 13.49 11.11
C SER A 6 23.02 12.67 9.89
N ARG A 7 23.96 12.07 9.14
CA ARG A 7 23.64 11.11 8.06
C ARG A 7 22.98 9.85 8.62
N MET A 8 23.51 9.28 9.70
CA MET A 8 22.92 8.11 10.35
C MET A 8 21.47 8.38 10.82
N MET A 9 21.24 9.51 11.50
CA MET A 9 19.90 9.86 12.00
C MET A 9 18.89 10.07 10.87
N ARG A 10 19.31 10.65 9.73
CA ARG A 10 18.45 10.80 8.54
C ARG A 10 18.09 9.44 7.92
N LEU A 11 19.03 8.49 7.89
CA LEU A 11 18.77 7.14 7.40
C LEU A 11 17.81 6.38 8.31
N LEU A 12 17.99 6.46 9.63
CA LEU A 12 17.08 5.84 10.61
C LEU A 12 15.68 6.44 10.53
N ALA A 13 15.57 7.76 10.38
CA ALA A 13 14.29 8.44 10.17
C ALA A 13 13.62 8.01 8.86
N GLY A 14 14.40 7.86 7.78
CA GLY A 14 13.92 7.32 6.51
C GLY A 14 13.39 5.89 6.64
N LEU A 15 14.14 5.01 7.34
CA LEU A 15 13.74 3.62 7.56
C LEU A 15 12.47 3.52 8.41
N ALA A 16 12.36 4.31 9.48
CA ALA A 16 11.17 4.35 10.31
C ALA A 16 9.92 4.78 9.51
N ARG A 17 10.08 5.75 8.59
CA ARG A 17 9.00 6.19 7.70
C ARG A 17 8.57 5.09 6.74
N THR A 18 9.51 4.39 6.12
CA THR A 18 9.22 3.24 5.24
C THR A 18 8.53 2.11 6.00
N ALA A 19 8.99 1.81 7.21
CA ALA A 19 8.38 0.79 8.06
C ALA A 19 6.93 1.16 8.43
N LEU A 20 6.67 2.42 8.74
CA LEU A 20 5.31 2.91 9.00
C LEU A 20 4.42 2.78 7.76
N THR A 21 4.90 3.21 6.59
CA THR A 21 4.15 3.06 5.33
C THR A 21 3.82 1.60 5.05
N PHE A 22 4.80 0.70 5.21
CA PHE A 22 4.59 -0.74 5.04
C PHE A 22 3.56 -1.29 6.03
N ALA A 23 3.62 -0.89 7.31
CA ALA A 23 2.65 -1.32 8.32
C ALA A 23 1.21 -0.89 7.96
N VAL A 24 1.04 0.33 7.44
CA VAL A 24 -0.26 0.83 6.96
C VAL A 24 -0.76 0.00 5.77
N LEU A 25 0.11 -0.31 4.81
CA LEU A 25 -0.25 -1.15 3.65
C LEU A 25 -0.66 -2.58 4.08
N VAL A 26 0.05 -3.17 5.04
CA VAL A 26 -0.31 -4.48 5.62
C VAL A 26 -1.69 -4.40 6.27
N LEU A 27 -1.94 -3.36 7.07
CA LEU A 27 -3.22 -3.19 7.75
C LEU A 27 -4.37 -3.01 6.75
N LEU A 28 -4.15 -2.23 5.69
CA LEU A 28 -5.11 -2.09 4.59
C LEU A 28 -5.38 -3.43 3.89
N GLY A 29 -4.34 -4.23 3.65
CA GLY A 29 -4.46 -5.58 3.08
C GLY A 29 -5.27 -6.54 3.96
N ILE A 30 -5.09 -6.49 5.28
CA ILE A 30 -5.88 -7.29 6.23
C ILE A 30 -7.36 -6.91 6.17
N VAL A 31 -7.67 -5.61 6.18
CA VAL A 31 -9.06 -5.13 6.08
C VAL A 31 -9.68 -5.55 4.75
N ALA A 32 -8.95 -5.38 3.64
CA ALA A 32 -9.40 -5.81 2.33
C ALA A 32 -9.71 -7.32 2.31
N PHE A 33 -8.85 -8.14 2.91
CA PHE A 33 -9.06 -9.58 3.00
C PHE A 33 -10.35 -9.98 3.71
N TYR A 34 -10.64 -9.39 4.87
CA TYR A 34 -11.90 -9.67 5.57
C TYR A 34 -13.13 -9.26 4.76
N VAL A 35 -13.08 -8.10 4.09
CA VAL A 35 -14.16 -7.66 3.20
C VAL A 35 -14.33 -8.65 2.03
N THR A 36 -13.22 -9.11 1.44
CA THR A 36 -13.28 -10.08 0.34
C THR A 36 -13.84 -11.43 0.79
N VAL A 37 -13.47 -11.93 1.97
CA VAL A 37 -14.07 -13.15 2.56
C VAL A 37 -15.59 -13.02 2.67
N PHE A 38 -16.06 -11.87 3.16
CA PHE A 38 -17.50 -11.59 3.26
C PHE A 38 -18.17 -11.58 1.87
N VAL A 39 -17.54 -10.95 0.87
CA VAL A 39 -18.05 -10.93 -0.51
C VAL A 39 -18.13 -12.34 -1.09
N VAL A 40 -17.10 -13.16 -0.94
CA VAL A 40 -17.05 -14.53 -1.47
C VAL A 40 -18.11 -15.41 -0.80
N SER A 41 -18.19 -15.37 0.53
CA SER A 41 -19.16 -16.17 1.29
C SER A 41 -20.61 -15.78 0.95
N THR A 42 -20.91 -14.48 0.91
CA THR A 42 -22.25 -13.99 0.54
C THR A 42 -22.57 -14.32 -0.91
N GLY A 43 -21.63 -14.12 -1.83
CA GLY A 43 -21.81 -14.43 -3.25
C GLY A 43 -22.07 -15.91 -3.51
N ALA A 44 -21.38 -16.81 -2.80
CA ALA A 44 -21.61 -18.24 -2.89
C ALA A 44 -23.03 -18.62 -2.40
N GLY A 45 -23.46 -18.04 -1.28
CA GLY A 45 -24.80 -18.26 -0.75
C GLY A 45 -25.91 -17.81 -1.71
N LEU A 46 -25.72 -16.66 -2.38
CA LEU A 46 -26.66 -16.18 -3.41
C LEU A 46 -26.70 -17.07 -4.65
N ALA A 47 -25.59 -17.74 -4.96
CA ALA A 47 -25.50 -18.69 -6.05
C ALA A 47 -25.97 -20.11 -5.67
N GLY A 48 -26.43 -20.32 -4.43
CA GLY A 48 -26.91 -21.62 -3.95
C GLY A 48 -25.81 -22.62 -3.63
N TYR A 49 -24.57 -22.17 -3.44
CA TYR A 49 -23.45 -23.01 -3.01
C TYR A 49 -23.23 -22.90 -1.51
N ASP A 50 -22.79 -24.01 -0.90
CA ASP A 50 -22.32 -24.07 0.48
C ASP A 50 -20.82 -24.40 0.51
N PRO A 51 -19.93 -23.39 0.29
CA PRO A 51 -18.50 -23.62 0.22
C PRO A 51 -17.92 -23.86 1.62
N SER A 52 -16.92 -24.75 1.72
CA SER A 52 -16.17 -24.88 2.96
C SER A 52 -15.37 -23.60 3.26
N GLY A 53 -15.12 -23.33 4.54
CA GLY A 53 -14.37 -22.15 4.98
C GLY A 53 -12.98 -22.05 4.35
N ASP A 54 -12.31 -23.19 4.13
CA ASP A 54 -10.99 -23.24 3.50
C ASP A 54 -11.02 -22.72 2.05
N PHE A 55 -12.07 -23.08 1.28
CA PHE A 55 -12.24 -22.56 -0.09
C PHE A 55 -12.49 -21.05 -0.09
N VAL A 56 -13.32 -20.55 0.83
CA VAL A 56 -13.61 -19.11 0.95
C VAL A 56 -12.33 -18.32 1.25
N VAL A 57 -11.52 -18.80 2.20
CA VAL A 57 -10.25 -18.17 2.59
C VAL A 57 -9.23 -18.20 1.44
N LEU A 58 -9.08 -19.34 0.76
CA LEU A 58 -8.17 -19.46 -0.38
C LEU A 58 -8.57 -18.53 -1.53
N SER A 59 -9.84 -18.57 -1.96
CA SER A 59 -10.35 -17.71 -3.02
C SER A 59 -10.26 -16.23 -2.67
N ALA A 60 -10.62 -15.84 -1.43
CA ALA A 60 -10.49 -14.46 -0.97
C ALA A 60 -9.03 -14.01 -0.97
N SER A 61 -8.09 -14.86 -0.56
CA SER A 61 -6.65 -14.56 -0.60
C SER A 61 -6.19 -14.26 -2.03
N LEU A 62 -6.58 -15.09 -2.99
CA LEU A 62 -6.24 -14.89 -4.41
C LEU A 62 -6.84 -13.60 -4.98
N LEU A 63 -8.09 -13.29 -4.64
CA LEU A 63 -8.75 -12.06 -5.06
C LEU A 63 -8.09 -10.81 -4.45
N VAL A 64 -7.66 -10.87 -3.20
CA VAL A 64 -6.94 -9.78 -2.53
C VAL A 64 -5.59 -9.54 -3.19
N VAL A 65 -4.83 -10.60 -3.48
CA VAL A 65 -3.56 -10.49 -4.22
C VAL A 65 -3.82 -9.84 -5.58
N ALA A 66 -4.82 -10.31 -6.34
CA ALA A 66 -5.17 -9.72 -7.63
C ALA A 66 -5.59 -8.25 -7.52
N ALA A 67 -6.36 -7.89 -6.50
CA ALA A 67 -6.80 -6.51 -6.25
C ALA A 67 -5.64 -5.59 -5.86
N LEU A 68 -4.68 -6.07 -5.06
CA LEU A 68 -3.50 -5.29 -4.67
C LEU A 68 -2.55 -5.09 -5.87
N LEU A 69 -2.40 -6.09 -6.73
CA LEU A 69 -1.58 -5.99 -7.95
C LEU A 69 -2.23 -5.15 -9.05
N GLY A 70 -3.55 -5.26 -9.23
CA GLY A 70 -4.29 -4.54 -10.28
C GLY A 70 -4.84 -3.17 -9.87
N GLY A 71 -4.94 -2.89 -8.56
CA GLY A 71 -5.71 -1.78 -8.00
C GLY A 71 -4.92 -0.53 -7.59
N ILE A 72 -3.60 -0.47 -7.82
CA ILE A 72 -2.88 0.81 -7.73
C ILE A 72 -3.35 1.70 -8.88
N PRO A 73 -4.11 2.79 -8.65
CA PRO A 73 -4.38 3.72 -9.72
C PRO A 73 -3.02 4.30 -10.12
N LEU A 74 -2.57 4.02 -11.34
CA LEU A 74 -1.30 4.54 -11.86
C LEU A 74 -1.21 6.07 -11.71
N SER A 75 -2.35 6.76 -11.59
CA SER A 75 -2.41 8.20 -11.31
C SER A 75 -1.98 8.60 -9.89
N ALA A 76 -2.24 7.78 -8.86
CA ALA A 76 -1.78 8.08 -7.49
C ALA A 76 -0.27 7.79 -7.36
N ALA A 77 0.20 6.68 -7.93
CA ALA A 77 1.63 6.37 -8.01
C ALA A 77 2.40 7.41 -8.86
N ALA A 78 1.79 7.95 -9.92
CA ALA A 78 2.37 9.01 -10.73
C ALA A 78 2.37 10.40 -10.05
N SER A 79 1.42 10.65 -9.14
CA SER A 79 1.35 11.95 -8.43
C SER A 79 2.46 12.08 -7.37
N GLU A 80 2.81 11.01 -6.66
CA GLU A 80 3.97 11.00 -5.73
C GLU A 80 5.32 11.14 -6.46
N ALA A 81 5.43 10.71 -7.71
CA ALA A 81 6.64 10.87 -8.52
C ALA A 81 6.85 12.31 -9.04
N ASN A 82 5.84 13.19 -8.97
CA ASN A 82 5.88 14.53 -9.54
C ASN A 82 6.05 15.66 -8.50
N ASP A 83 6.07 15.36 -7.19
CA ASP A 83 6.36 16.36 -6.14
C ASP A 83 7.87 16.55 -5.92
N GLY A 84 8.60 16.73 -7.03
CA GLY A 84 9.98 17.22 -7.06
C GLY A 84 9.98 18.73 -7.16
N GLY A 85 9.44 19.40 -6.13
CA GLY A 85 9.30 20.86 -6.05
C GLY A 85 10.60 21.61 -6.36
N ASP A 86 10.55 22.31 -7.49
CA ASP A 86 11.56 23.12 -8.15
C ASP A 86 12.21 24.13 -7.18
N SER A 87 13.37 23.77 -6.59
CA SER A 87 14.23 24.69 -5.81
C SER A 87 15.23 25.37 -6.72
N ARG A 88 14.76 26.07 -7.77
CA ARG A 88 15.63 26.91 -8.60
C ARG A 88 15.77 28.28 -7.94
N PRO A 89 16.99 28.69 -7.51
CA PRO A 89 17.23 30.08 -7.15
C PRO A 89 16.95 30.92 -8.39
N ARG A 90 15.98 31.83 -8.30
CA ARG A 90 15.87 32.92 -9.28
C ARG A 90 17.09 33.81 -9.09
N ALA A 91 18.15 33.53 -9.85
CA ALA A 91 19.21 34.48 -10.08
C ALA A 91 18.58 35.64 -10.87
N GLY A 92 18.07 36.62 -10.12
CA GLY A 92 17.80 37.94 -10.65
C GLY A 92 19.14 38.54 -11.04
N PHE A 93 19.26 38.93 -12.30
CA PHE A 93 20.33 39.79 -12.77
C PHE A 93 19.87 41.23 -12.51
N GLU A 94 20.27 41.78 -11.36
CA GLU A 94 20.32 43.23 -11.10
C GLU A 94 21.79 43.64 -10.94
#